data_AF-A0A3C0I107-F1
#
_entry.id   AF-A0A3C0I107-F1
#
_cell.length_a   1.000
_cell.length_b   1.000
_cell.length_c   1.000
_cell.angle_alpha   90.00
_cell.angle_beta   90.00
_cell.angle_gamma   90.00
#
_symmetry.space_group_name_H-M   'P 1'
#
loop_
_entity.id
_entity.type
_entity.pdbx_description
1 polymer ?
#
loop_
_entity_poly.entity_id
_entity_poly.type
_entity_poly.pdbx_seq_one_letter_code
_entity_poly.pdbx_strand_id
1 'polypeptide(L)'
;MKDARLEERNSVKYIIADGNGISVFSTFDPRKKNTWKIPKGTALPEGVILVEDKRPGHENHDMLAPASNMRLSAFLDLLDQIKERAIKVS
;
A
#
# COMPACT_ATOMS: atom_id res chain seq x y z
N MET A 1 -11.53 -10.72 -6.55
CA MET A 1 -11.40 -9.24 -6.51
C MET A 1 -9.92 -8.92 -6.73
N LYS A 2 -9.57 -7.84 -7.43
CA LYS A 2 -8.16 -7.43 -7.62
C LYS A 2 -7.78 -6.44 -6.52
N ASP A 3 -6.53 -6.48 -6.07
CA ASP A 3 -6.02 -5.65 -4.95
C ASP A 3 -6.01 -4.16 -5.27
N ALA A 4 -5.95 -3.78 -6.55
CA ALA A 4 -6.12 -2.40 -6.99
C ALA A 4 -6.81 -2.38 -8.37
N ARG A 5 -7.55 -1.30 -8.64
CA ARG A 5 -8.11 -1.05 -9.97
C ARG A 5 -7.11 -0.28 -10.82
N LEU A 6 -6.86 -0.79 -12.03
CA LEU A 6 -6.00 -0.17 -13.02
C LEU A 6 -6.82 0.21 -14.25
N GLU A 7 -6.53 1.37 -14.81
CA GLU A 7 -7.08 1.84 -16.09
C GLU A 7 -5.93 2.14 -17.05
N GLU A 8 -6.10 1.84 -18.33
CA GLU A 8 -5.14 2.20 -19.37
C GLU A 8 -5.68 3.38 -20.17
N ARG A 9 -4.86 4.43 -20.33
CA ARG A 9 -5.19 5.64 -21.08
C ARG A 9 -4.01 5.98 -21.97
N ASN A 10 -4.20 5.95 -23.30
CA ASN A 10 -3.12 6.21 -24.28
C ASN A 10 -1.85 5.39 -23.99
N SER A 11 -2.01 4.08 -23.74
CA SER A 11 -0.91 3.15 -23.39
C SER A 11 -0.18 3.44 -22.07
N VAL A 12 -0.70 4.34 -21.24
CA VAL A 12 -0.19 4.61 -19.89
C VAL A 12 -1.15 4.00 -18.87
N LYS A 13 -0.60 3.19 -17.95
CA LYS A 13 -1.38 2.62 -16.84
C LYS A 13 -1.55 3.62 -15.72
N TYR A 14 -2.77 3.74 -15.23
CA TYR A 14 -3.16 4.53 -14.08
C TYR A 14 -3.69 3.61 -12.99
N ILE A 15 -3.33 3.89 -11.75
CA ILE A 15 -3.97 3.31 -10.57
C ILE A 15 -5.09 4.23 -10.12
N ILE A 16 -6.24 3.64 -9.76
CA ILE A 16 -7.42 4.38 -9.33
C ILE A 16 -7.46 4.49 -7.81
N ALA A 17 -7.74 5.70 -7.33
CA ALA A 17 -7.98 5.99 -5.92
C ALA A 17 -9.40 5.60 -5.54
N ASP A 18 -9.62 4.31 -5.34
CA ASP A 18 -10.88 3.75 -4.83
C ASP A 18 -10.76 3.18 -3.42
N GLY A 19 -9.64 3.48 -2.73
CA GLY A 19 -9.32 3.00 -1.40
C GLY A 19 -8.64 1.63 -1.37
N ASN A 20 -8.54 0.92 -2.50
CA ASN A 20 -7.79 -0.32 -2.60
C ASN A 20 -6.32 -0.06 -2.98
N GLY A 21 -5.45 -1.02 -2.69
CA GLY A 21 -4.01 -0.90 -2.93
C GLY A 21 -3.23 -2.08 -2.37
N ILE A 22 -2.05 -1.80 -1.83
CA ILE A 22 -1.18 -2.84 -1.27
C ILE A 22 -1.62 -3.18 0.15
N SER A 23 -2.01 -4.43 0.38
CA SER A 23 -2.28 -4.96 1.71
C SER A 23 -1.07 -4.83 2.63
N VAL A 24 -1.30 -4.25 3.80
CA VAL A 24 -0.38 -4.23 4.94
C VAL A 24 -1.13 -4.69 6.19
N PHE A 25 -0.38 -5.03 7.23
CA PHE A 25 -0.97 -5.53 8.47
C PHE A 25 -0.37 -4.82 9.69
N SER A 26 -1.21 -4.49 10.66
CA SER A 26 -0.77 -3.85 11.90
C SER A 26 -0.21 -4.85 12.93
N THR A 27 -0.37 -6.16 12.67
CA THR A 27 0.18 -7.26 13.46
C THR A 27 1.21 -8.08 12.68
N PHE A 28 2.15 -8.69 13.40
CA PHE A 28 3.22 -9.50 12.82
C PHE A 28 3.08 -10.97 13.24
N ASP A 29 3.06 -11.88 12.25
CA ASP A 29 3.15 -13.33 12.49
C ASP A 29 4.62 -13.77 12.33
N PRO A 30 5.32 -14.17 13.41
CA PRO A 30 6.74 -14.54 13.36
C PRO A 30 7.02 -15.79 12.52
N ARG A 31 6.00 -16.56 12.13
CA ARG A 31 6.15 -17.70 11.23
C ARG A 31 6.29 -17.27 9.76
N LYS A 32 5.87 -16.05 9.41
CA LYS A 32 6.04 -15.49 8.06
C LYS A 32 7.49 -15.05 7.88
N LYS A 33 8.12 -15.52 6.81
CA LYS A 33 9.47 -15.09 6.38
C LYS A 33 9.37 -13.92 5.40
N ASN A 34 10.47 -13.22 5.18
CA ASN A 34 10.53 -12.08 4.25
C ASN A 34 9.46 -11.05 4.61
N THR A 35 9.44 -10.65 5.88
CA THR A 35 8.53 -9.60 6.34
C THR A 35 9.32 -8.32 6.53
N TRP A 36 8.75 -7.23 6.03
CA TRP A 36 9.24 -5.88 6.26
C TRP A 36 8.24 -5.12 7.12
N LYS A 37 8.75 -4.38 8.10
CA LYS A 37 7.97 -3.53 8.98
C LYS A 37 8.15 -2.08 8.56
N ILE A 38 7.04 -1.38 8.38
CA ILE A 38 7.01 0.09 8.33
C ILE A 38 6.88 0.58 9.79
N PRO A 39 7.87 1.29 10.36
CA PRO A 39 7.80 1.75 11.74
C PRO A 39 6.62 2.71 12.00
N LYS A 40 6.04 2.65 13.20
CA LYS A 40 5.02 3.62 13.62
C LYS A 40 5.59 5.04 13.56
N GLY A 41 4.82 5.98 13.02
CA GLY A 41 5.26 7.36 12.84
C GLY A 41 6.05 7.61 11.55
N THR A 42 6.25 6.59 10.71
CA THR A 42 6.77 6.80 9.36
C THR A 42 5.84 7.72 8.58
N ALA A 43 6.33 8.89 8.17
CA ALA A 43 5.56 9.78 7.31
C ALA A 43 5.36 9.11 5.94
N LEU A 44 4.10 9.04 5.49
CA LEU A 44 3.76 8.61 4.14
C LEU A 44 4.06 9.74 3.15
N PRO A 45 4.58 9.42 1.96
CA PRO A 45 4.80 10.41 0.93
C PRO A 45 3.45 10.96 0.42
N GLU A 46 3.45 12.22 -0.01
CA GLU A 46 2.26 12.86 -0.56
C GLU A 46 1.73 12.07 -1.76
N GLY A 47 0.45 11.69 -1.74
CA GLY A 47 -0.15 10.83 -2.76
C GLY A 47 -0.35 9.37 -2.34
N VAL A 48 0.14 8.96 -1.17
CA VAL A 48 -0.18 7.65 -0.56
C VAL A 48 -0.96 7.85 0.74
N ILE A 49 -2.01 7.07 0.93
CA ILE A 49 -2.80 7.04 2.16
C ILE A 49 -2.85 5.61 2.73
N LEU A 50 -3.04 5.51 4.04
CA LEU A 50 -3.35 4.27 4.72
C LEU A 50 -4.87 4.17 4.91
N VAL A 51 -5.47 3.11 4.39
CA VAL A 51 -6.91 2.85 4.46
C VAL A 51 -7.15 1.64 5.33
N GLU A 52 -7.91 1.80 6.40
CA GLU A 52 -8.28 0.71 7.31
C GLU A 52 -9.37 -0.18 6.68
N ASP A 53 -9.17 -1.50 6.71
CA ASP A 53 -10.20 -2.46 6.29
C ASP A 53 -11.22 -2.68 7.40
N LYS A 54 -12.40 -2.07 7.26
CA LYS A 54 -13.46 -2.12 8.26
C LYS A 54 -14.40 -3.32 8.13
N ARG A 55 -14.11 -4.27 7.24
CA ARG A 55 -14.94 -5.46 7.06
C ARG A 55 -14.78 -6.40 8.27
N PRO A 56 -15.87 -7.03 8.76
CA PRO A 56 -15.77 -8.02 9.83
C PRO A 56 -14.81 -9.16 9.47
N GLY A 57 -13.92 -9.54 10.40
CA GLY A 57 -12.91 -10.59 10.17
C GLY A 57 -11.65 -10.12 9.42
N HIS A 58 -11.51 -8.83 9.16
CA HIS A 58 -10.32 -8.20 8.56
C HIS A 58 -9.60 -7.30 9.57
N GLU A 59 -9.74 -7.57 10.87
CA GLU A 59 -9.07 -6.81 11.89
C GLU A 59 -7.56 -6.84 11.66
N ASN A 60 -6.90 -5.68 11.77
CA ASN A 60 -5.47 -5.48 11.50
C ASN A 60 -5.06 -5.51 10.02
N HIS A 61 -6.00 -5.55 9.08
CA HIS A 61 -5.71 -5.40 7.65
C HIS A 61 -5.91 -3.94 7.23
N ASP A 62 -4.87 -3.34 6.64
CA ASP A 62 -4.92 -2.00 6.08
C ASP A 62 -4.41 -2.04 4.63
N MET A 63 -4.61 -0.96 3.88
CA MET A 63 -4.12 -0.82 2.52
C MET A 63 -3.32 0.47 2.36
N LEU A 64 -2.13 0.38 1.76
CA LEU A 64 -1.47 1.55 1.16
C LEU A 64 -2.10 1.80 -0.21
N ALA A 65 -2.87 2.88 -0.33
CA ALA A 65 -3.64 3.22 -1.52
C ALA A 65 -3.23 4.58 -2.09
N PRO A 66 -3.43 4.84 -3.39
CA PRO A 66 -3.19 6.16 -3.96
C PRO A 66 -4.25 7.14 -3.44
N ALA A 67 -3.83 8.35 -3.05
CA ALA A 67 -4.73 9.40 -2.57
C ALA A 67 -5.58 10.02 -3.71
N SER A 68 -5.10 9.91 -4.95
CA SER A 68 -5.75 10.38 -6.16
C SER A 68 -5.37 9.49 -7.34
N ASN A 69 -6.19 9.44 -8.38
CA ASN A 69 -5.84 8.72 -9.61
C ASN A 69 -4.51 9.23 -10.16
N MET A 70 -3.57 8.32 -10.40
CA MET A 70 -2.22 8.69 -10.86
C MET A 70 -1.62 7.61 -11.74
N ARG A 71 -0.54 7.93 -12.45
CA ARG A 71 0.21 6.92 -13.22
C ARG A 71 0.69 5.82 -12.27
N LEU A 72 0.57 4.57 -12.69
CA LEU A 72 1.03 3.43 -11.89
C LEU A 72 2.51 3.56 -11.54
N SER A 73 3.34 4.04 -12.48
CA SER A 73 4.77 4.29 -12.22
C SER A 73 5.00 5.29 -11.09
N ALA A 74 4.25 6.40 -11.07
CA ALA A 74 4.37 7.41 -10.02
C ALA A 74 3.97 6.84 -8.65
N PHE A 75 2.95 5.99 -8.60
CA PHE A 75 2.58 5.31 -7.36
C PHE A 75 3.68 4.35 -6.88
N LEU A 76 4.33 3.62 -7.80
CA LEU A 76 5.46 2.74 -7.46
C LEU A 76 6.66 3.53 -6.93
N ASP A 77 6.96 4.70 -7.52
CA ASP A 77 8.04 5.58 -7.04
C ASP A 77 7.76 6.08 -5.60
N LEU A 78 6.49 6.34 -5.25
CA LEU A 78 6.09 6.69 -3.88
C LEU A 78 6.24 5.50 -2.93
N LEU A 79 5.93 4.29 -3.37
CA LEU A 79 6.11 3.08 -2.56
C LEU A 79 7.59 2.77 -2.30
N ASP A 80 8.48 3.06 -3.26
CA ASP A 80 9.92 2.93 -3.04
C ASP A 80 10.43 3.85 -1.92
N GLN A 81 9.87 5.07 -1.78
CA GLN A 81 10.21 5.96 -0.65
C GLN A 81 9.77 5.38 0.71
N ILE A 82 8.65 4.66 0.76
CA ILE A 82 8.20 3.96 1.98
C ILE A 82 9.15 2.79 2.28
N LYS A 83 9.54 2.03 1.24
CA LYS A 83 10.46 0.90 1.34
C LYS A 83 11.83 1.30 1.89
N GLU A 84 12.35 2.48 1.54
CA GLU A 84 13.61 3.02 2.10
C GLU A 84 13.57 3.18 3.63
N ARG A 85 12.38 3.31 4.21
CA ARG A 85 12.16 3.44 5.67
C ARG A 85 11.73 2.13 6.33
N ALA A 86 11.47 1.10 5.54
CA ALA A 86 11.05 -0.20 6.04
C ALA A 86 12.25 -1.02 6.53
N ILE A 87 12.06 -1.77 7.61
CA ILE A 87 13.08 -2.65 8.18
C ILE A 87 12.70 -4.11 7.97
N LYS A 88 13.66 -4.95 7.57
CA LYS A 88 13.43 -6.39 7.48
C LYS A 88 13.33 -6.99 8.89
N VAL A 89 12.31 -7.81 9.14
CA VAL A 89 12.04 -8.42 10.45
C VAL A 89 11.97 -9.95 10.41
N SER A 90 11.95 -10.56 9.22
CA SER A 90 12.09 -12.02 9.02
C SER A 90 12.55 -12.39 7.61
#